data_AF-A0A0G2HNP6-F1
#
_entry.id   AF-A0A0G2HNP6-F1
#
_cell.length_a   1.000
_cell.length_b   1.000
_cell.length_c   1.000
_cell.angle_alpha   90.00
_cell.angle_beta   90.00
_cell.angle_gamma   90.00
#
_symmetry.space_group_name_H-M   'P 1'
#
loop_
_entity.id
_entity.type
_entity.pdbx_description
1 polymer ?
#
loop_
_entity_poly.entity_id
_entity_poly.type
_entity_poly.pdbx_seq_one_letter_code
_entity_poly.pdbx_strand_id
1 'polypeptide(L)'
;MDERRQYEKRNELEAAQRAAAKLEAPQELVSNFGSPSGSHSTRQTEERLGSTVEPPASDSNESGAHLDRDIDDRDILLGLKMAICAACDENLDAWIRDRTGLRLRRFLADLKAFDALSKDRKPPAEKHTRRQVRRNRNEARRLNAEQDRRRQSMKSKAWKGPCFGEDS
;
A
#
# COMPACT_ATOMS: atom_id res chain seq x y z
N MET A 1 -27.30 11.70 31.79
CA MET A 1 -26.78 11.93 30.41
C MET A 1 -25.27 11.71 30.33
N ASP A 2 -24.54 11.86 31.43
CA ASP A 2 -23.07 11.75 31.44
C ASP A 2 -22.52 10.33 31.40
N GLU A 3 -23.24 9.35 31.96
CA GLU A 3 -22.78 7.94 32.04
C GLU A 3 -22.60 7.30 30.65
N ARG A 4 -23.49 7.60 29.71
CA ARG A 4 -23.40 7.08 28.33
C ARG A 4 -22.17 7.63 27.61
N ARG A 5 -21.85 8.90 27.86
CA ARG A 5 -20.67 9.58 27.30
C ARG A 5 -19.37 9.03 27.89
N GLN A 6 -19.40 8.60 29.15
CA GLN A 6 -18.26 7.92 29.78
C GLN A 6 -18.06 6.51 29.24
N TYR A 7 -19.15 5.78 29.00
CA TYR A 7 -19.08 4.44 28.40
C TYR A 7 -18.49 4.48 26.97
N GLU A 8 -18.93 5.43 26.14
CA GLU A 8 -18.41 5.63 24.79
C GLU A 8 -16.91 5.96 24.79
N LYS A 9 -16.47 6.90 25.65
CA LYS A 9 -15.04 7.23 25.80
C LYS A 9 -14.18 6.03 26.22
N ARG A 10 -14.69 5.18 27.11
CA ARG A 10 -13.96 3.98 27.57
C ARG A 10 -13.83 2.95 26.45
N ASN A 11 -14.87 2.78 25.64
CA ASN A 11 -14.87 1.87 24.50
C ASN A 11 -13.92 2.33 23.39
N GLU A 12 -13.86 3.65 23.13
CA GLU A 12 -12.94 4.25 22.16
C GLU A 12 -11.47 4.07 22.58
N LEU A 13 -11.16 4.25 23.88
CA LEU A 13 -9.82 4.02 24.43
C LEU A 13 -9.39 2.55 24.31
N GLU A 14 -10.28 1.60 24.61
CA GLU A 14 -9.99 0.17 24.49
C GLU A 14 -9.77 -0.25 23.03
N ALA A 15 -10.54 0.30 22.09
CA ALA A 15 -10.36 0.07 20.66
C ALA A 15 -9.02 0.63 20.17
N ALA A 16 -8.62 1.82 20.63
CA ALA A 16 -7.33 2.43 20.31
C ALA A 16 -6.14 1.60 20.82
N GLN A 17 -6.24 1.04 22.03
CA GLN A 17 -5.21 0.16 22.60
C GLN A 17 -5.07 -1.16 21.82
N ARG A 18 -6.19 -1.79 21.42
CA ARG A 18 -6.15 -2.98 20.56
C ARG A 18 -5.55 -2.69 19.18
N ALA A 19 -5.84 -1.51 18.61
CA ALA A 19 -5.25 -1.10 17.34
C ALA A 19 -3.74 -0.85 17.46
N ALA A 20 -3.29 -0.24 18.55
CA ALA A 20 -1.86 -0.03 18.82
C ALA A 20 -1.11 -1.35 19.05
N ALA A 21 -1.68 -2.28 19.84
CA ALA A 21 -1.08 -3.59 20.09
C ALA A 21 -0.98 -4.45 18.82
N LYS A 22 -1.84 -4.22 17.82
CA LYS A 22 -1.79 -4.91 16.53
C LYS A 22 -0.65 -4.42 15.62
N LEU A 23 -0.10 -3.24 15.90
CA LEU A 23 1.05 -2.66 15.18
C LEU A 23 2.39 -3.01 15.86
N GLU A 24 2.38 -3.37 17.14
CA GLU A 24 3.56 -3.80 17.92
C GLU A 24 3.74 -5.32 18.01
N ALA A 25 3.13 -6.10 17.12
CA ALA A 25 3.46 -7.53 17.02
C ALA A 25 4.71 -7.70 16.14
N PRO A 26 5.90 -8.03 16.69
CA PRO A 26 7.01 -8.48 15.87
C PRO A 26 6.59 -9.76 15.17
N GLN A 27 6.50 -9.72 13.84
CA GLN A 27 6.39 -10.93 13.04
C GLN A 27 7.71 -11.69 13.16
N GLU A 28 7.78 -12.58 14.14
CA GLU A 28 8.73 -13.69 14.19
C GLU A 28 8.49 -14.59 12.97
N LEU A 29 9.17 -14.32 11.87
CA LEU A 29 9.28 -15.25 10.75
C LEU A 29 10.55 -16.08 10.92
N VAL A 30 10.32 -17.15 11.67
CA VAL A 30 11.06 -18.39 11.74
C VAL A 30 11.73 -18.81 10.43
N SER A 31 13.00 -19.17 10.60
CA SER A 31 13.86 -19.92 9.70
C SER A 31 13.21 -21.22 9.19
N ASN A 32 13.18 -21.42 7.87
CA ASN A 32 13.03 -22.75 7.26
C ASN A 32 13.99 -22.86 6.06
N PHE A 33 15.24 -23.25 6.35
CA PHE A 33 16.13 -23.84 5.35
C PHE A 33 15.66 -25.27 5.09
N GLY A 34 14.88 -25.45 4.02
CA GLY A 34 14.49 -26.75 3.50
C GLY A 34 15.25 -27.06 2.22
N SER A 35 16.22 -27.97 2.30
CA SER A 35 16.83 -28.63 1.15
C SER A 35 15.78 -29.40 0.34
N PRO A 36 16.03 -29.59 -0.97
CA PRO A 36 15.75 -30.89 -1.57
C PRO A 36 17.00 -31.49 -2.18
N SER A 37 17.34 -32.68 -1.69
CA SER A 37 18.09 -33.69 -2.44
C SER A 37 17.26 -34.12 -3.65
N GLY A 38 17.95 -34.39 -4.76
CA GLY A 38 17.28 -34.79 -6.00
C GLY A 38 18.28 -35.00 -7.13
N SER A 39 19.10 -36.04 -6.99
CA SER A 39 20.03 -36.56 -7.98
C SER A 39 19.32 -37.03 -9.26
N HIS A 40 19.75 -36.53 -10.41
CA HIS A 40 19.70 -37.27 -11.67
C HIS A 40 21.06 -37.26 -12.35
N SER A 41 21.43 -38.46 -12.77
CA SER A 41 22.72 -38.90 -13.25
C SER A 41 22.85 -38.75 -14.76
N THR A 42 24.10 -38.69 -15.20
CA THR A 42 24.66 -39.13 -16.49
C THR A 42 24.64 -38.16 -17.67
N ARG A 43 25.83 -37.70 -18.07
CA ARG A 43 26.46 -37.89 -19.40
C ARG A 43 27.84 -37.22 -19.39
N GLN A 44 28.90 -38.03 -19.34
CA GLN A 44 29.74 -38.42 -20.48
C GLN A 44 30.81 -37.37 -20.83
N THR A 45 32.03 -37.79 -20.51
CA THR A 45 33.33 -37.50 -21.12
C THR A 45 33.25 -37.13 -22.60
N GLU A 46 33.99 -36.10 -23.01
CA GLU A 46 34.84 -36.00 -24.22
C GLU A 46 35.32 -34.54 -24.35
N GLU A 47 36.59 -34.30 -24.12
CA GLU A 47 37.65 -34.11 -25.13
C GLU A 47 37.73 -32.69 -25.71
N ARG A 48 38.78 -32.04 -25.21
CA ARG A 48 39.50 -30.89 -25.70
C ARG A 48 39.95 -31.11 -27.15
N LEU A 49 39.65 -30.18 -28.06
CA LEU A 49 40.56 -29.55 -29.04
C LEU A 49 39.77 -28.59 -29.94
N GLY A 50 40.42 -27.50 -30.34
CA GLY A 50 39.81 -26.38 -31.05
C GLY A 50 39.67 -26.59 -32.56
N SER A 51 38.98 -25.65 -33.22
CA SER A 51 39.49 -24.88 -34.35
C SER A 51 38.35 -24.18 -35.11
N THR A 52 38.67 -22.99 -35.61
CA THR A 52 38.13 -22.35 -36.83
C THR A 52 36.82 -21.54 -36.76
N VAL A 53 37.05 -20.22 -36.74
CA VAL A 53 36.35 -19.10 -37.42
C VAL A 53 35.17 -19.45 -38.33
N GLU A 54 34.02 -18.82 -38.06
CA GLU A 54 33.04 -18.27 -39.03
C GLU A 54 32.11 -17.30 -38.25
N PRO A 55 31.90 -16.04 -38.67
CA PRO A 55 30.70 -15.30 -38.34
C PRO A 55 29.95 -14.96 -39.64
N PRO A 56 28.70 -15.37 -39.78
CA PRO A 56 27.69 -14.34 -40.01
C PRO A 56 26.29 -14.73 -39.51
N ALA A 57 25.76 -13.96 -38.57
CA ALA A 57 24.34 -13.57 -38.57
C ALA A 57 24.16 -12.40 -37.61
N SER A 58 23.93 -11.22 -38.17
CA SER A 58 23.25 -10.15 -37.46
C SER A 58 21.83 -10.62 -37.12
N ASP A 59 21.67 -11.27 -35.97
CA ASP A 59 20.36 -11.34 -35.35
C ASP A 59 20.02 -9.93 -34.87
N SER A 60 19.10 -9.35 -35.62
CA SER A 60 18.45 -8.09 -35.32
C SER A 60 17.62 -8.32 -34.05
N ASN A 61 18.23 -8.17 -32.88
CA ASN A 61 17.53 -8.32 -31.61
C ASN A 61 16.70 -7.05 -31.33
N GLU A 62 15.70 -6.83 -32.18
CA GLU A 62 14.59 -5.93 -31.91
C GLU A 62 13.70 -6.61 -30.85
N SER A 63 14.04 -6.46 -29.56
CA SER A 63 13.11 -6.70 -28.44
C SER A 63 13.71 -6.43 -27.04
N GLY A 64 14.62 -5.46 -26.90
CA GLY A 64 14.97 -4.95 -25.56
C GLY A 64 13.80 -4.28 -24.82
N ALA A 65 12.73 -3.92 -25.54
CA ALA A 65 11.56 -3.22 -25.01
C ALA A 65 10.59 -4.10 -24.19
N HIS A 66 10.81 -5.43 -24.15
CA HIS A 66 9.98 -6.35 -23.38
C HIS A 66 10.54 -6.70 -22.00
N LEU A 67 11.82 -6.43 -21.73
CA LEU A 67 12.45 -6.85 -20.47
C LEU A 67 11.97 -6.04 -19.26
N ASP A 68 11.67 -4.75 -19.45
CA ASP A 68 11.28 -3.88 -18.34
C ASP A 68 9.86 -4.17 -17.83
N ARG A 69 9.01 -4.77 -18.66
CA ARG A 69 7.61 -5.11 -18.29
C ARG A 69 7.50 -6.35 -17.42
N ASP A 70 8.53 -7.18 -17.42
CA ASP A 70 8.57 -8.43 -16.66
C ASP A 70 9.17 -8.23 -15.25
N ILE A 71 9.58 -7.00 -14.90
CA ILE A 71 10.16 -6.68 -13.60
C ILE A 71 9.02 -6.37 -12.62
N ASP A 72 8.97 -7.13 -11.53
CA ASP A 72 7.98 -6.89 -10.47
C ASP A 72 8.21 -5.55 -9.76
N ASP A 73 7.13 -4.79 -9.53
CA ASP A 73 7.16 -3.53 -8.78
C ASP A 73 7.84 -3.67 -7.41
N ARG A 74 7.71 -4.84 -6.78
CA ARG A 74 8.36 -5.17 -5.51
C ARG A 74 9.88 -5.09 -5.63
N ASP A 75 10.44 -5.60 -6.71
CA ASP A 75 11.87 -5.65 -6.95
C ASP A 75 12.39 -4.27 -7.37
N ILE A 76 11.59 -3.50 -8.11
CA ILE A 76 11.89 -2.08 -8.41
C ILE A 76 11.99 -1.27 -7.12
N LEU A 77 11.01 -1.40 -6.23
CA LEU A 77 10.98 -0.68 -4.95
C LEU A 77 12.13 -1.13 -4.02
N LEU A 78 12.43 -2.43 -3.98
CA LEU A 78 13.56 -2.96 -3.23
C LEU A 78 14.89 -2.44 -3.78
N GLY A 79 15.07 -2.45 -5.10
CA GLY A 79 16.23 -1.92 -5.79
C GLY A 79 16.43 -0.43 -5.52
N LEU A 80 15.35 0.37 -5.55
CA LEU A 80 15.41 1.79 -5.20
C LEU A 80 15.85 2.00 -3.74
N LYS A 81 15.31 1.22 -2.79
CA LYS A 81 15.73 1.29 -1.39
C LYS A 81 17.23 0.96 -1.24
N MET A 82 17.70 -0.08 -1.92
CA MET A 82 19.12 -0.45 -1.92
C MET A 82 19.99 0.65 -2.54
N ALA A 83 19.54 1.25 -3.65
CA ALA A 83 20.25 2.34 -4.31
C ALA A 83 20.36 3.58 -3.41
N ILE A 84 19.30 3.92 -2.66
CA ILE A 84 19.34 5.02 -1.68
C ILE A 84 20.36 4.74 -0.57
N CYS A 85 20.34 3.54 0.01
CA CYS A 85 21.32 3.16 1.03
C CYS A 85 22.75 3.20 0.49
N ALA A 86 22.96 2.69 -0.73
CA ALA A 86 24.28 2.66 -1.35
C ALA A 86 24.78 4.05 -1.74
N ALA A 87 23.90 4.95 -2.17
CA ALA A 87 24.29 6.33 -2.46
C ALA A 87 24.75 7.09 -1.20
N CYS A 88 24.34 6.67 0.00
CA CYS A 88 24.81 7.27 1.25
C CYS A 88 26.21 6.79 1.67
N ASP A 89 26.69 5.66 1.12
CA ASP A 89 28.03 5.12 1.38
C ASP A 89 28.91 5.27 0.15
N GLU A 90 30.01 6.02 0.28
CA GLU A 90 30.86 6.34 -0.87
C GLU A 90 31.55 5.12 -1.48
N ASN A 91 31.87 4.13 -0.65
CA ASN A 91 32.53 2.91 -1.07
C ASN A 91 31.53 1.98 -1.78
N LEU A 92 30.30 1.90 -1.27
CA LEU A 92 29.25 1.08 -1.89
C LEU A 92 28.80 1.68 -3.22
N ASP A 93 28.63 3.01 -3.30
CA ASP A 93 28.36 3.73 -4.55
C ASP A 93 29.48 3.55 -5.59
N ALA A 94 30.76 3.61 -5.16
CA ALA A 94 31.89 3.34 -6.05
C ALA A 94 31.90 1.88 -6.56
N TRP A 95 31.65 0.91 -5.68
CA TRP A 95 31.59 -0.50 -6.06
C TRP A 95 30.46 -0.80 -7.05
N ILE A 96 29.26 -0.25 -6.81
CA ILE A 96 28.13 -0.40 -7.74
C ILE A 96 28.43 0.28 -9.07
N ARG A 97 29.06 1.47 -9.04
CA ARG A 97 29.48 2.17 -10.26
C ARG A 97 30.45 1.34 -11.09
N ASP A 98 31.39 0.65 -10.47
CA ASP A 98 32.36 -0.17 -11.21
C ASP A 98 31.70 -1.41 -11.84
N ARG A 99 30.59 -1.90 -11.25
CA ARG A 99 29.81 -3.04 -11.78
C ARG A 99 28.77 -2.65 -12.83
N THR A 100 28.10 -1.53 -12.65
CA THR A 100 26.92 -1.13 -13.44
C THR A 100 27.14 0.11 -14.30
N GLY A 101 28.21 0.87 -14.05
CA GLY A 101 28.46 2.18 -14.66
C GLY A 101 27.63 3.33 -14.06
N LEU A 102 26.68 3.05 -13.17
CA LEU A 102 25.78 4.05 -12.60
C LEU A 102 26.39 4.75 -11.38
N ARG A 103 26.37 6.09 -11.42
CA ARG A 103 26.71 6.94 -10.28
C ARG A 103 25.43 7.21 -9.48
N LEU A 104 25.11 6.37 -8.50
CA LEU A 104 23.82 6.41 -7.81
C LEU A 104 23.59 7.76 -7.12
N ARG A 105 24.62 8.34 -6.50
CA ARG A 105 24.55 9.70 -5.91
C ARG A 105 24.12 10.76 -6.92
N ARG A 106 24.68 10.73 -8.14
CA ARG A 106 24.34 11.69 -9.20
C ARG A 106 22.97 11.43 -9.77
N PHE A 107 22.68 10.17 -10.09
CA PHE A 107 21.40 9.73 -10.60
C PHE A 107 20.24 10.13 -9.68
N LEU A 108 20.33 9.82 -8.38
CA LEU A 108 19.30 10.19 -7.41
C LEU A 108 19.19 11.70 -7.20
N ALA A 109 20.30 12.45 -7.28
CA ALA A 109 20.27 13.91 -7.24
C ALA A 109 19.56 14.50 -8.47
N ASP A 110 19.74 13.90 -9.65
CA ASP A 110 19.08 14.33 -10.88
C ASP A 110 17.57 14.02 -10.82
N LEU A 111 17.15 12.93 -10.17
CA LEU A 111 15.73 12.65 -9.91
C LEU A 111 15.03 13.76 -9.11
N LYS A 112 15.75 14.47 -8.24
CA LYS A 112 15.20 15.60 -7.47
C LYS A 112 14.73 16.75 -8.37
N ALA A 113 15.30 16.92 -9.56
CA ALA A 113 14.85 17.94 -10.50
C ALA A 113 13.40 17.69 -10.97
N PHE A 114 12.94 16.44 -10.97
CA PHE A 114 11.60 16.06 -11.37
C PHE A 114 10.55 16.19 -10.25
N ASP A 115 10.94 16.49 -9.01
CA ASP A 115 10.00 16.75 -7.90
C ASP A 115 9.05 17.93 -8.21
N ALA A 116 9.51 18.91 -8.99
CA ALA A 116 8.68 20.02 -9.45
C ALA A 116 7.52 19.55 -10.34
N LEU A 117 7.75 18.57 -11.21
CA LEU A 117 6.76 18.05 -12.16
C LEU A 117 5.67 17.21 -11.47
N SER A 118 6.01 16.55 -10.37
CA SER A 118 5.05 15.81 -9.54
C SER A 118 4.01 16.72 -8.87
N LYS A 119 4.36 18.00 -8.61
CA LYS A 119 3.45 18.98 -7.99
C LYS A 119 2.43 19.53 -8.98
N ASP A 120 2.80 19.65 -10.25
CA ASP A 120 1.90 20.06 -11.34
C ASP A 120 0.96 18.92 -11.75
N ARG A 121 1.37 17.67 -11.52
CA ARG A 121 0.53 16.48 -11.67
C ARG A 121 -0.34 16.26 -10.43
N LYS A 122 -1.06 17.29 -9.98
CA LYS A 122 -2.16 17.11 -9.04
C LYS A 122 -3.17 16.17 -9.72
N PRO A 123 -3.48 14.97 -9.17
CA PRO A 123 -4.62 14.21 -9.66
C PRO A 123 -5.81 15.16 -9.63
N PRO A 124 -6.71 15.18 -10.65
CA PRO A 124 -7.80 16.14 -10.69
C PRO A 124 -8.51 16.06 -9.35
N ALA A 125 -8.28 17.08 -8.51
CA ALA A 125 -8.82 17.10 -7.17
C ALA A 125 -10.30 16.85 -7.37
N GLU A 126 -10.81 15.75 -6.81
CA GLU A 126 -12.22 15.44 -6.89
C GLU A 126 -12.93 16.70 -6.45
N LYS A 127 -13.46 17.43 -7.43
CA LYS A 127 -14.30 18.58 -7.21
C LYS A 127 -15.61 17.95 -6.78
N HIS A 128 -15.63 17.40 -5.56
CA HIS A 128 -16.82 17.42 -4.75
C HIS A 128 -17.16 18.90 -4.64
N THR A 129 -17.91 19.35 -5.64
CA THR A 129 -18.29 20.74 -5.79
C THR A 129 -18.87 21.14 -4.45
N ARG A 130 -18.56 22.35 -3.97
CA ARG A 130 -19.17 22.91 -2.75
C ARG A 130 -20.70 22.71 -2.73
N ARG A 131 -21.30 22.58 -3.92
CA ARG A 131 -22.69 22.22 -4.18
C ARG A 131 -23.08 20.79 -3.73
N GLN A 132 -22.25 19.79 -3.98
CA GLN A 132 -22.48 18.39 -3.57
C GLN A 132 -22.34 18.21 -2.04
N VAL A 133 -21.34 18.86 -1.42
CA VAL A 133 -21.20 18.88 0.05
C VAL A 133 -22.40 19.56 0.71
N ARG A 134 -22.90 20.67 0.13
CA ARG A 134 -24.13 21.34 0.60
C ARG A 134 -25.38 20.47 0.41
N ARG A 135 -25.50 19.72 -0.69
CA ARG A 135 -26.61 18.77 -0.90
C ARG A 135 -26.61 17.67 0.14
N ASN A 136 -25.46 17.03 0.37
CA ASN A 136 -25.34 15.96 1.38
C ASN A 136 -25.70 16.47 2.79
N ARG A 137 -25.25 17.67 3.17
CA ARG A 137 -25.60 18.26 4.49
C ARG A 137 -27.10 18.53 4.66
N ASN A 138 -27.79 18.91 3.58
CA ASN A 138 -29.24 19.13 3.62
C ASN A 138 -30.02 17.81 3.66
N GLU A 139 -29.56 16.79 2.94
CA GLU A 139 -30.13 15.44 2.98
C GLU A 139 -29.95 14.81 4.37
N ALA A 140 -28.77 14.91 4.98
CA ALA A 140 -28.53 14.44 6.34
C ALA A 140 -29.46 15.13 7.37
N ARG A 141 -29.70 16.44 7.23
CA ARG A 141 -30.66 17.17 8.08
C ARG A 141 -32.10 16.68 7.89
N ARG A 142 -32.51 16.40 6.65
CA ARG A 142 -33.85 15.86 6.35
C ARG A 142 -34.04 14.48 6.95
N LEU A 143 -33.07 13.58 6.78
CA LEU A 143 -33.14 12.23 7.32
C LEU A 143 -33.18 12.22 8.84
N ASN A 144 -32.40 13.08 9.51
CA ASN A 144 -32.45 13.21 10.97
C ASN A 144 -33.80 13.75 11.47
N ALA A 145 -34.36 14.78 10.82
CA ALA A 145 -35.68 15.30 11.18
C ALA A 145 -36.80 14.25 11.02
N GLU A 146 -36.73 13.44 9.96
CA GLU A 146 -37.64 12.31 9.73
C GLU A 146 -37.50 11.26 10.84
N GLN A 147 -36.27 10.95 11.24
CA GLN A 147 -35.99 9.99 12.31
C GLN A 147 -36.50 10.49 13.68
N ASP A 148 -36.32 11.78 13.98
CA ASP A 148 -36.82 12.41 15.20
C ASP A 148 -38.35 12.43 15.25
N ARG A 149 -39.01 12.72 14.12
CA ARG A 149 -40.48 12.64 14.01
C ARG A 149 -40.98 11.22 14.29
N ARG A 150 -40.30 10.20 13.77
CA ARG A 150 -40.61 8.79 14.06
C ARG A 150 -40.42 8.46 15.55
N ARG A 151 -39.31 8.92 16.15
CA ARG A 151 -39.05 8.74 17.59
C ARG A 151 -40.12 9.41 18.45
N GLN A 152 -40.54 10.63 18.11
CA GLN A 152 -41.61 11.35 18.80
C GLN A 152 -42.96 10.66 18.65
N SER A 153 -43.30 10.16 17.45
CA SER A 153 -44.53 9.39 17.22
C SER A 153 -44.57 8.07 18.00
N MET A 154 -43.43 7.38 18.12
CA MET A 154 -43.33 6.17 18.95
C MET A 154 -43.45 6.50 20.45
N LYS A 155 -42.93 7.67 20.87
CA LYS A 155 -42.98 8.11 22.26
C LYS A 155 -44.38 8.60 22.68
N SER A 156 -45.13 9.25 21.79
CA SER A 156 -46.53 9.63 22.05
C SER A 156 -47.48 8.43 22.07
N LYS A 157 -47.17 7.36 21.31
CA LYS A 157 -47.88 6.07 21.42
C LYS A 157 -47.54 5.31 22.70
N ALA A 158 -46.31 5.44 23.21
CA ALA A 158 -45.89 4.82 24.47
C ALA A 158 -46.48 5.47 25.73
N TRP A 159 -46.95 6.73 25.66
CA TRP A 159 -47.59 7.42 26.78
C TRP A 159 -49.13 7.37 26.75
N LYS A 160 -49.72 6.82 25.67
CA LYS A 160 -51.11 6.35 25.66
C LYS A 160 -51.16 4.87 26.08
N GLY A 161 -50.69 4.60 27.29
CA GLY A 161 -51.11 3.39 28.01
C GLY A 161 -52.59 3.52 28.40
N PRO A 162 -53.34 2.42 28.57
CA PRO A 162 -54.75 2.49 28.94
C PRO A 162 -54.86 3.17 30.30
N CYS A 163 -55.68 4.21 30.39
CA CYS A 163 -56.15 4.70 31.67
C CYS A 163 -56.82 3.53 32.40
N PHE A 164 -56.21 3.05 33.49
CA PHE A 164 -56.90 2.23 34.47
C PHE A 164 -58.02 3.09 35.03
N GLY A 165 -59.25 2.84 34.60
CA GLY A 165 -60.45 3.33 35.25
C GLY A 165 -60.64 2.54 36.53
N GLU A 166 -60.49 3.22 37.67
CA GLU A 166 -61.12 2.81 38.92
C GLU A 166 -62.63 3.06 38.77
N ASP A 167 -63.42 2.01 38.73
CA ASP A 167 -64.86 2.07 38.99
C ASP A 167 -65.17 1.19 40.21
N SER A 168 -65.45 1.90 41.32
CA SER A 168 -66.38 1.62 42.44
C SER A 168 -66.38 0.27 43.15
#